data_AF-A0A972XUG0-F1
#
_entry.id   AF-A0A972XUG0-F1
#
_cell.length_a   1.000
_cell.length_b   1.000
_cell.length_c   1.000
_cell.angle_alpha   90.00
_cell.angle_beta   90.00
_cell.angle_gamma   90.00
#
_symmetry.space_group_name_H-M   'P 1'
#
loop_
_entity.id
_entity.type
_entity.pdbx_description
1 polymer ?
#
loop_
_entity_poly.entity_id
_entity_poly.type
_entity_poly.pdbx_seq_one_letter_code
_entity_poly.pdbx_strand_id
1 'polypeptide(L)'
;MVRILLASALFWGAGSLHALTLEDVKAMAVGSSESRLQALANAATDPNEATLAFIQALADDEVKIAGGLVLVVKDDKAFDPVSGNAVALPDNAEDVINNNLMRGELDNALATLKLFSPKEAQRKEAIKTLRGDNDAARLPLIEKAYAAEKVPQLKEQLGTLRAAILLSSSDKTMRLQAAALLANSGDPSTKTVLLERLAQEPDADVKVALAASLRKVEATLAWGERLAAAFSGISLGSILLLVALGLAITYGLMGVINMAHGELMMIG
;
A
#
# COMPACT_ATOMS: atom_id res chain seq x y z
N MET A 1 -31.34 57.89 8.78
CA MET A 1 -30.29 57.27 9.62
C MET A 1 -30.91 56.12 10.39
N VAL A 2 -30.35 54.91 10.24
CA VAL A 2 -30.55 53.71 11.10
C VAL A 2 -31.90 52.99 10.95
N ARG A 3 -32.03 51.66 10.79
CA ARG A 3 -31.24 50.52 10.27
C ARG A 3 -32.27 49.37 10.26
N ILE A 4 -32.52 48.75 9.12
CA ILE A 4 -33.35 47.54 9.00
C ILE A 4 -32.48 46.35 9.41
N LEU A 5 -32.86 45.62 10.45
CA LEU A 5 -32.23 44.36 10.85
C LEU A 5 -32.90 43.20 10.08
N LEU A 6 -32.23 42.73 9.03
CA LEU A 6 -32.51 41.46 8.36
C LEU A 6 -31.87 40.33 9.17
N ALA A 7 -32.70 39.43 9.69
CA ALA A 7 -32.27 38.14 10.21
C ALA A 7 -32.12 37.17 9.02
N SER A 8 -30.90 37.03 8.51
CA SER A 8 -30.52 35.99 7.56
C SER A 8 -30.26 34.69 8.31
N ALA A 9 -31.24 33.79 8.27
CA ALA A 9 -31.06 32.40 8.69
C ALA A 9 -30.06 31.72 7.75
N LEU A 10 -28.89 31.39 8.30
CA LEU A 10 -27.92 30.49 7.67
C LEU A 10 -28.54 29.09 7.57
N PHE A 11 -29.06 28.76 6.39
CA PHE A 11 -29.20 27.37 5.97
C PHE A 11 -27.81 26.84 5.65
N TRP A 12 -27.15 26.23 6.63
CA TRP A 12 -26.03 25.34 6.34
C TRP A 12 -26.58 24.12 5.61
N GLY A 13 -26.07 23.90 4.39
CA GLY A 13 -26.32 22.68 3.65
C GLY A 13 -25.88 21.48 4.48
N ALA A 14 -26.83 20.66 4.89
CA ALA A 14 -26.57 19.31 5.35
C ALA A 14 -26.00 18.55 4.15
N GLY A 15 -24.68 18.39 4.10
CA GLY A 15 -24.09 17.33 3.31
C GLY A 15 -24.73 16.02 3.75
N SER A 16 -25.29 15.27 2.81
CA SER A 16 -25.84 13.95 3.07
C SER A 16 -24.72 13.03 3.52
N LEU A 17 -24.45 13.00 4.83
CA LEU A 17 -23.63 11.95 5.44
C LEU A 17 -24.32 10.62 5.10
N HIS A 18 -23.79 9.86 4.15
CA HIS A 18 -24.24 8.50 3.90
C HIS A 18 -23.97 7.72 5.19
N ALA A 19 -25.00 7.48 5.99
CA ALA A 19 -24.91 6.66 7.19
C ALA A 19 -24.71 5.20 6.77
N LEU A 20 -23.85 4.46 7.49
CA LEU A 20 -23.63 3.04 7.23
C LEU A 20 -24.96 2.31 7.40
N THR A 21 -25.46 1.65 6.36
CA THR A 21 -26.72 0.93 6.43
C THR A 21 -26.51 -0.55 6.73
N LEU A 22 -27.57 -1.20 7.19
CA LEU A 22 -27.57 -2.65 7.42
C LEU A 22 -27.39 -3.42 6.09
N GLU A 23 -27.80 -2.83 4.97
CA GLU A 23 -27.60 -3.40 3.64
C GLU A 23 -26.12 -3.33 3.23
N ASP A 24 -25.44 -2.20 3.48
CA ASP A 24 -24.00 -2.04 3.21
C ASP A 24 -23.16 -3.06 3.99
N VAL A 25 -23.46 -3.19 5.28
CA VAL A 25 -22.80 -4.13 6.19
C VAL A 25 -22.96 -5.57 5.69
N LYS A 26 -24.19 -5.95 5.29
CA LYS A 26 -24.45 -7.28 4.73
C LYS A 26 -23.74 -7.50 3.40
N ALA A 27 -23.79 -6.52 2.50
CA ALA A 27 -23.17 -6.61 1.19
C ALA A 27 -21.64 -6.76 1.28
N MET A 28 -21.00 -6.15 2.29
CA MET A 28 -19.56 -6.29 2.53
C MET A 28 -19.17 -7.59 3.27
N ALA A 29 -20.06 -8.16 4.08
CA ALA A 29 -19.78 -9.34 4.91
C ALA A 29 -20.20 -10.67 4.25
N VAL A 30 -21.27 -10.66 3.45
CA VAL A 30 -21.93 -11.87 2.93
C VAL A 30 -21.99 -11.81 1.40
N GLY A 31 -21.73 -12.94 0.75
CA GLY A 31 -21.84 -13.08 -0.71
C GLY A 31 -20.54 -13.56 -1.35
N SER A 32 -20.47 -13.45 -2.68
CA SER A 32 -19.25 -13.78 -3.43
C SER A 32 -18.17 -12.73 -3.17
N SER A 33 -16.90 -13.08 -3.42
CA SER A 33 -15.82 -12.10 -3.30
C SER A 33 -16.04 -10.87 -4.19
N GLU A 34 -16.57 -11.07 -5.41
CA GLU A 34 -16.85 -9.97 -6.35
C GLU A 34 -17.93 -9.01 -5.82
N SER A 35 -19.05 -9.53 -5.30
CA SER A 35 -20.11 -8.68 -4.76
C SER A 35 -19.65 -7.90 -3.52
N ARG A 36 -18.84 -8.55 -2.66
CA ARG A 36 -18.27 -7.92 -1.46
C ARG A 36 -17.26 -6.82 -1.80
N LEU A 37 -16.42 -7.04 -2.82
CA LEU A 37 -15.48 -6.03 -3.32
C LEU A 37 -16.21 -4.80 -3.88
N GLN A 38 -17.28 -5.01 -4.64
CA GLN A 38 -18.08 -3.90 -5.15
C GLN A 38 -18.76 -3.12 -4.02
N ALA A 39 -19.29 -3.82 -3.01
CA ALA A 39 -19.86 -3.18 -1.82
C ALA A 39 -18.82 -2.34 -1.06
N LEU A 40 -17.61 -2.87 -0.88
CA LEU A 40 -16.50 -2.17 -0.24
C LEU A 40 -16.09 -0.91 -1.01
N ALA A 41 -15.95 -1.00 -2.34
CA ALA A 41 -15.60 0.13 -3.19
C ALA A 41 -16.63 1.27 -3.09
N ASN A 42 -17.92 0.92 -3.09
CA ASN A 42 -19.00 1.89 -2.92
C ASN A 42 -18.94 2.55 -1.53
N ALA A 43 -18.77 1.74 -0.47
CA ALA A 43 -18.68 2.23 0.91
C ALA A 43 -17.46 3.15 1.15
N ALA A 44 -16.37 2.95 0.40
CA ALA A 44 -15.14 3.72 0.52
C ALA A 44 -15.19 5.11 -0.17
N THR A 45 -16.26 5.43 -0.92
CA THR A 45 -16.35 6.68 -1.70
C THR A 45 -16.55 7.93 -0.81
N ASP A 46 -17.40 7.83 0.22
CA ASP A 46 -17.60 8.89 1.23
C ASP A 46 -17.87 8.26 2.61
N PRO A 47 -16.83 7.71 3.26
CA PRO A 47 -17.01 6.94 4.47
C PRO A 47 -17.18 7.83 5.69
N ASN A 48 -18.22 7.53 6.46
CA ASN A 48 -18.38 8.03 7.82
C ASN A 48 -17.52 7.20 8.81
N GLU A 49 -17.49 7.63 10.08
CA GLU A 49 -16.73 6.96 11.15
C GLU A 49 -17.16 5.50 11.39
N ALA A 50 -18.46 5.20 11.29
CA ALA A 50 -18.98 3.84 11.44
C ALA A 50 -18.55 2.93 10.27
N THR A 51 -18.57 3.43 9.03
CA THR A 51 -18.06 2.71 7.85
C THR A 51 -16.58 2.39 8.03
N LEU A 52 -15.77 3.34 8.48
CA LEU A 52 -14.35 3.12 8.77
C LEU A 52 -14.16 2.05 9.85
N ALA A 53 -14.91 2.16 10.96
CA ALA A 53 -14.83 1.20 12.06
C ALA A 53 -15.24 -0.21 11.63
N PHE A 54 -16.23 -0.33 10.75
CA PHE A 54 -16.68 -1.62 10.23
C PHE A 54 -15.68 -2.24 9.24
N ILE A 55 -15.12 -1.45 8.31
CA ILE A 55 -14.06 -1.93 7.41
C ILE A 55 -12.83 -2.38 8.22
N GLN A 56 -12.48 -1.65 9.28
CA GLN A 56 -11.39 -2.03 10.19
C GLN A 56 -11.70 -3.35 10.90
N ALA A 57 -12.92 -3.53 11.42
CA ALA A 57 -13.34 -4.79 12.03
C ALA A 57 -13.29 -5.96 11.04
N LEU A 58 -13.67 -5.75 9.77
CA LEU A 58 -13.53 -6.75 8.72
C LEU A 58 -12.06 -7.11 8.47
N ALA A 59 -11.17 -6.12 8.45
CA ALA A 59 -9.73 -6.34 8.25
C ALA A 59 -9.09 -7.08 9.43
N ASP A 60 -9.57 -6.83 10.65
CA ASP A 60 -9.10 -7.44 11.89
C ASP A 60 -9.73 -8.83 12.17
N ASP A 61 -10.52 -9.36 11.23
CA ASP A 61 -11.29 -10.61 11.35
C ASP A 61 -12.22 -10.63 12.60
N GLU A 62 -12.72 -9.46 13.00
CA GLU A 62 -13.61 -9.26 14.15
C GLU A 62 -15.10 -9.35 13.78
N VAL A 63 -15.45 -9.69 12.55
CA VAL A 63 -16.84 -9.72 12.08
C VAL A 63 -17.38 -11.14 12.01
N LYS A 64 -18.55 -11.35 12.63
CA LYS A 64 -19.29 -12.60 12.59
C LYS A 64 -20.66 -12.44 11.96
N ILE A 65 -21.19 -13.53 11.41
CA ILE A 65 -22.53 -13.63 10.85
C ILE A 65 -23.36 -14.67 11.60
N ALA A 66 -24.61 -14.35 11.91
CA ALA A 66 -25.52 -15.25 12.59
C ALA A 66 -26.96 -15.01 12.12
N GLY A 67 -27.59 -16.01 11.48
CA GLY A 67 -29.00 -15.90 11.07
C GLY A 67 -29.31 -14.69 10.16
N GLY A 68 -28.34 -14.23 9.36
CA GLY A 68 -28.46 -13.05 8.51
C GLY A 68 -28.22 -11.71 9.24
N LEU A 69 -27.78 -11.72 10.49
CA LEU A 69 -27.19 -10.58 11.19
C LEU A 69 -25.69 -10.54 10.94
N VAL A 70 -25.12 -9.34 10.90
CA VAL A 70 -23.68 -9.11 10.86
C VAL A 70 -23.31 -8.37 12.14
N LEU A 71 -22.33 -8.90 12.86
CA LEU A 71 -21.96 -8.47 14.20
C LEU A 71 -20.47 -8.18 14.24
N VAL A 72 -20.06 -7.13 14.94
CA VAL A 72 -18.66 -6.86 15.28
C VAL A 72 -18.39 -7.40 16.67
N VAL A 73 -17.39 -8.26 16.83
CA VAL A 73 -17.02 -8.89 18.10
C VAL A 73 -15.71 -8.29 18.61
N LYS A 74 -15.78 -7.62 19.76
CA LYS A 74 -14.62 -7.04 20.46
C LYS A 74 -14.65 -7.45 21.92
N ASP A 75 -13.53 -7.96 22.43
CA ASP A 75 -13.38 -8.38 23.84
C ASP A 75 -14.54 -9.31 24.28
N ASP A 76 -14.87 -10.33 23.48
CA ASP A 76 -15.97 -11.29 23.70
C ASP A 76 -17.39 -10.69 23.73
N LYS A 77 -17.57 -9.45 23.29
CA LYS A 77 -18.88 -8.78 23.18
C LYS A 77 -19.23 -8.51 21.72
N ALA A 78 -20.46 -8.83 21.34
CA ALA A 78 -20.98 -8.52 20.01
C ALA A 78 -21.68 -7.16 20.00
N PHE A 79 -21.47 -6.41 18.91
CA PHE A 79 -22.06 -5.10 18.67
C PHE A 79 -22.70 -5.07 17.28
N ASP A 80 -23.81 -4.35 17.17
CA ASP A 80 -24.39 -3.99 15.89
C ASP A 80 -23.52 -2.91 15.23
N PRO A 81 -22.98 -3.14 14.01
CA PRO A 81 -22.08 -2.20 13.34
C PRO A 81 -22.73 -0.88 12.90
N VAL A 82 -24.06 -0.85 12.76
CA VAL A 82 -24.82 0.34 12.36
C VAL A 82 -25.21 1.17 13.59
N SER A 83 -25.75 0.52 14.62
CA SER A 83 -26.24 1.23 15.80
C SER A 83 -25.23 1.36 16.94
N GLY A 84 -24.17 0.56 16.94
CA GLY A 84 -23.16 0.50 18.01
C GLY A 84 -23.65 -0.17 19.30
N ASN A 85 -24.90 -0.64 19.34
CA ASN A 85 -25.47 -1.26 20.53
C ASN A 85 -24.90 -2.65 20.75
N ALA A 86 -24.70 -3.01 22.02
CA ALA A 86 -24.34 -4.37 22.39
C ALA A 86 -25.49 -5.35 22.10
N VAL A 87 -25.17 -6.49 21.51
CA VAL A 87 -26.10 -7.55 21.16
C VAL A 87 -25.57 -8.86 21.75
N ALA A 88 -26.46 -9.78 22.13
CA ALA A 88 -26.04 -11.12 22.51
C ALA A 88 -25.38 -11.81 21.31
N LEU A 89 -24.19 -12.38 21.52
CA LEU A 89 -23.53 -13.18 20.49
C LEU A 89 -24.25 -14.53 20.37
N PRO A 90 -24.85 -14.85 19.21
CA PRO A 90 -25.52 -16.14 19.03
C PRO A 90 -24.51 -17.30 19.00
N ASP A 91 -24.89 -18.46 19.54
CA ASP A 91 -24.02 -19.65 19.57
C ASP A 91 -23.68 -20.19 18.17
N ASN A 92 -24.49 -19.86 17.16
CA ASN A 92 -24.29 -20.21 15.75
C ASN A 92 -23.58 -19.11 14.94
N ALA A 93 -22.88 -18.19 15.61
CA ALA A 93 -22.15 -17.13 14.93
C ALA A 93 -20.89 -17.67 14.24
N GLU A 94 -20.81 -17.48 12.92
CA GLU A 94 -19.70 -17.90 12.08
C GLU A 94 -18.81 -16.71 11.72
N ASP A 95 -17.50 -16.92 11.59
CA ASP A 95 -16.56 -15.87 11.21
C ASP A 95 -16.71 -15.50 9.73
N VAL A 96 -16.59 -14.20 9.42
CA VAL A 96 -16.49 -13.75 8.03
C VAL A 96 -15.08 -14.06 7.53
N ILE A 97 -14.98 -15.06 6.66
CA ILE A 97 -13.69 -15.44 6.08
C ILE A 97 -13.32 -14.48 4.93
N ASN A 98 -12.16 -13.84 5.06
CA ASN A 98 -11.57 -12.99 4.03
C ASN A 98 -10.46 -13.73 3.29
N ASN A 99 -10.54 -13.81 1.96
CA ASN A 99 -9.41 -14.30 1.16
C ASN A 99 -8.34 -13.21 0.99
N ASN A 100 -7.18 -13.56 0.44
CA ASN A 100 -6.06 -12.62 0.29
C ASN A 100 -6.41 -11.39 -0.55
N LEU A 101 -7.26 -11.56 -1.56
CA LEU A 101 -7.74 -10.46 -2.40
C LEU A 101 -8.59 -9.48 -1.58
N MET A 102 -9.59 -9.99 -0.84
CA MET A 102 -10.45 -9.18 0.01
C MET A 102 -9.64 -8.44 1.08
N ARG A 103 -8.67 -9.10 1.73
CA ARG A 103 -7.79 -8.45 2.71
C ARG A 103 -7.00 -7.29 2.10
N GLY A 104 -6.40 -7.49 0.92
CA GLY A 104 -5.69 -6.43 0.21
C GLY A 104 -6.59 -5.23 -0.11
N GLU A 105 -7.83 -5.48 -0.52
CA GLU A 105 -8.79 -4.41 -0.82
C GLU A 105 -9.32 -3.69 0.42
N LEU A 106 -9.51 -4.41 1.53
CA LEU A 106 -9.80 -3.80 2.85
C LEU A 106 -8.64 -2.89 3.29
N ASP A 107 -7.40 -3.36 3.17
CA ASP A 107 -6.20 -2.58 3.49
C ASP A 107 -6.08 -1.33 2.62
N ASN A 108 -6.33 -1.46 1.31
CA ASN A 108 -6.32 -0.34 0.36
C ASN A 108 -7.44 0.67 0.67
N ALA A 109 -8.64 0.19 1.00
CA ALA A 109 -9.74 1.05 1.41
C ALA A 109 -9.37 1.83 2.68
N LEU A 110 -8.91 1.16 3.74
CA LEU A 110 -8.47 1.80 4.98
C LEU A 110 -7.32 2.78 4.76
N ALA A 111 -6.34 2.43 3.92
CA ALA A 111 -5.23 3.30 3.58
C ALA A 111 -5.70 4.58 2.89
N THR A 112 -6.62 4.48 1.92
CA THR A 112 -7.22 5.64 1.23
C THR A 112 -7.81 6.64 2.22
N LEU A 113 -8.42 6.16 3.31
CA LEU A 113 -9.01 7.01 4.36
C LEU A 113 -7.94 7.59 5.28
N LYS A 114 -6.94 6.78 5.64
CA LYS A 114 -5.80 7.19 6.46
C LYS A 114 -4.94 8.28 5.78
N LEU A 115 -5.07 8.49 4.46
CA LEU A 115 -4.47 9.64 3.75
C LEU A 115 -4.90 11.00 4.32
N PHE A 116 -6.07 11.09 4.96
CA PHE A 116 -6.58 12.33 5.55
C PHE A 116 -6.32 12.44 7.05
N SER A 117 -5.56 11.50 7.63
CA SER A 117 -5.24 11.51 9.05
C SER A 117 -4.47 12.78 9.45
N PRO A 118 -4.76 13.35 10.63
CA PRO A 118 -3.95 14.44 11.18
C PRO A 118 -2.50 13.98 11.46
N LYS A 119 -2.26 12.68 11.64
CA LYS A 119 -0.94 12.12 11.98
C LYS A 119 -0.16 11.80 10.71
N GLU A 120 1.01 12.43 10.55
CA GLU A 120 1.92 12.21 9.41
C GLU A 120 2.30 10.73 9.24
N ALA A 121 2.61 10.03 10.34
CA ALA A 121 2.98 8.60 10.29
C ALA A 121 1.87 7.72 9.68
N GLN A 122 0.60 8.04 9.95
CA GLN A 122 -0.53 7.29 9.38
C GLN A 122 -0.70 7.57 7.89
N ARG A 123 -0.53 8.84 7.46
CA ARG A 123 -0.55 9.19 6.04
C ARG A 123 0.61 8.53 5.28
N LYS A 124 1.79 8.50 5.87
CA LYS A 124 2.96 7.82 5.29
C LYS A 124 2.73 6.32 5.10
N GLU A 125 2.19 5.64 6.10
CA GLU A 125 1.89 4.21 5.97
C GLU A 125 0.78 3.98 4.94
N ALA A 126 -0.25 4.82 4.91
CA ALA A 126 -1.30 4.76 3.89
C ALA A 126 -0.75 4.88 2.46
N ILE A 127 0.12 5.87 2.20
CA ILE A 127 0.79 6.05 0.91
C ILE A 127 1.62 4.80 0.53
N LYS A 128 2.26 4.18 1.52
CA LYS A 128 3.04 2.96 1.31
C LYS A 128 2.14 1.76 1.00
N THR A 129 0.99 1.61 1.66
CA THR A 129 0.01 0.55 1.38
C THR A 129 -0.56 0.68 -0.03
N LEU A 130 -0.91 1.90 -0.45
CA LEU A 130 -1.48 2.19 -1.77
C LEU A 130 -0.47 2.10 -2.92
N ARG A 131 0.80 1.80 -2.63
CA ARG A 131 1.85 1.73 -3.63
C ARG A 131 1.64 0.53 -4.55
N GLY A 132 1.57 0.80 -5.85
CA GLY A 132 1.31 -0.21 -6.87
C GLY A 132 -0.17 -0.52 -7.07
N ASP A 133 -1.05 0.06 -6.25
CA ASP A 133 -2.48 0.11 -6.54
C ASP A 133 -2.74 1.18 -7.60
N ASN A 134 -3.39 0.77 -8.70
CA ASN A 134 -3.65 1.61 -9.86
C ASN A 134 -5.14 1.77 -10.14
N ASP A 135 -5.99 1.55 -9.14
CA ASP A 135 -7.43 1.68 -9.29
C ASP A 135 -7.84 3.14 -9.57
N ALA A 136 -8.43 3.36 -10.76
CA ALA A 136 -8.94 4.65 -11.18
C ALA A 136 -10.05 5.19 -10.24
N ALA A 137 -10.78 4.31 -9.54
CA ALA A 137 -11.82 4.71 -8.61
C ALA A 137 -11.27 5.52 -7.42
N ARG A 138 -9.99 5.34 -7.06
CA ARG A 138 -9.35 6.05 -5.94
C ARG A 138 -8.75 7.39 -6.32
N LEU A 139 -8.60 7.68 -7.61
CA LEU A 139 -7.98 8.91 -8.11
C LEU A 139 -8.56 10.19 -7.48
N PRO A 140 -9.89 10.36 -7.32
CA PRO A 140 -10.45 11.58 -6.72
C PRO A 140 -9.99 11.80 -5.27
N LEU A 141 -9.91 10.74 -4.47
CA LEU A 141 -9.46 10.82 -3.08
C LEU A 141 -7.95 11.07 -3.00
N ILE A 142 -7.16 10.45 -3.88
CA ILE A 142 -5.71 10.69 -3.95
C ILE A 142 -5.42 12.14 -4.40
N GLU A 143 -6.16 12.67 -5.37
CA GLU A 143 -6.06 14.09 -5.78
C GLU A 143 -6.37 15.05 -4.63
N LYS A 144 -7.44 14.77 -3.88
CA LYS A 144 -7.81 15.55 -2.70
C LYS A 144 -6.72 15.50 -1.62
N ALA A 145 -6.16 14.31 -1.37
CA ALA A 145 -5.05 14.13 -0.43
C ALA A 145 -3.79 14.87 -0.89
N TYR A 146 -3.41 14.77 -2.17
CA TYR A 146 -2.27 15.48 -2.75
C TYR A 146 -2.41 17.01 -2.62
N ALA A 147 -3.61 17.53 -2.88
CA ALA A 147 -3.89 18.96 -2.75
C ALA A 147 -3.77 19.44 -1.30
N ALA A 148 -4.26 18.63 -0.34
CA ALA A 148 -4.23 18.94 1.09
C ALA A 148 -2.87 18.72 1.76
N GLU A 149 -2.00 17.87 1.21
CA GLU A 149 -0.71 17.51 1.81
C GLU A 149 0.28 18.67 1.81
N LYS A 150 0.93 18.83 2.97
CA LYS A 150 1.89 19.91 3.28
C LYS A 150 3.32 19.40 3.40
N VAL A 151 3.51 18.12 3.76
CA VAL A 151 4.83 17.51 3.89
C VAL A 151 5.39 17.23 2.48
N PRO A 152 6.50 17.86 2.08
CA PRO A 152 7.00 17.77 0.70
C PRO A 152 7.25 16.32 0.24
N GLN A 153 7.83 15.49 1.11
CA GLN A 153 8.13 14.10 0.79
C GLN A 153 6.85 13.26 0.56
N LEU A 154 5.81 13.44 1.39
CA LEU A 154 4.54 12.72 1.21
C LEU A 154 3.80 13.23 -0.03
N LYS A 155 3.90 14.52 -0.32
CA LYS A 155 3.30 15.12 -1.51
C LYS A 155 3.92 14.56 -2.79
N GLU A 156 5.24 14.41 -2.83
CA GLU A 156 5.93 13.76 -3.95
C GLU A 156 5.45 12.32 -4.14
N GLN A 157 5.37 11.53 -3.05
CA GLN A 157 4.89 10.14 -3.11
C GLN A 157 3.43 10.03 -3.57
N LEU A 158 2.55 10.91 -3.10
CA LEU A 158 1.17 11.02 -3.59
C LEU A 158 1.14 11.38 -5.08
N GLY A 159 2.05 12.24 -5.54
CA GLY A 159 2.23 12.57 -6.95
C GLY A 159 2.61 11.36 -7.79
N THR A 160 3.47 10.48 -7.28
CA THR A 160 3.82 9.20 -7.92
C THR A 160 2.62 8.27 -8.02
N LEU A 161 1.83 8.11 -6.94
CA LEU A 161 0.60 7.30 -6.95
C LEU A 161 -0.40 7.81 -7.99
N ARG A 162 -0.65 9.12 -8.00
CA ARG A 162 -1.49 9.78 -9.00
C ARG A 162 -1.01 9.51 -10.42
N ALA A 163 0.28 9.68 -10.66
CA ALA A 163 0.87 9.48 -11.97
C ALA A 163 0.72 8.03 -12.44
N ALA A 164 0.89 7.05 -11.55
CA ALA A 164 0.68 5.64 -11.87
C ALA A 164 -0.74 5.37 -12.37
N ILE A 165 -1.77 5.91 -11.71
CA ILE A 165 -3.17 5.80 -12.14
C ILE A 165 -3.40 6.54 -13.47
N LEU A 166 -2.88 7.76 -13.60
CA LEU A 166 -3.07 8.62 -14.78
C LEU A 166 -2.40 8.07 -16.06
N LEU A 167 -1.49 7.09 -15.96
CA LEU A 167 -0.98 6.37 -17.12
C LEU A 167 -2.09 5.66 -17.92
N SER A 168 -3.18 5.26 -17.27
CA SER A 168 -4.33 4.62 -17.91
C SER A 168 -5.33 5.62 -18.52
N SER A 169 -5.10 6.93 -18.36
CA SER A 169 -6.01 7.97 -18.85
C SER A 169 -6.20 7.93 -20.37
N SER A 170 -7.42 8.26 -20.82
CA SER A 170 -7.72 8.46 -22.24
C SER A 170 -7.00 9.68 -22.82
N ASP A 171 -6.64 10.66 -21.99
CA ASP A 171 -5.93 11.87 -22.40
C ASP A 171 -4.43 11.61 -22.59
N LYS A 172 -3.95 11.83 -23.82
CA LYS A 172 -2.53 11.74 -24.20
C LYS A 172 -1.64 12.62 -23.33
N THR A 173 -2.07 13.84 -23.03
CA THR A 173 -1.29 14.82 -22.25
C THR A 173 -1.10 14.33 -20.83
N MET A 174 -2.15 13.79 -20.22
CA MET A 174 -2.08 13.23 -18.87
C MET A 174 -1.12 12.04 -18.82
N ARG A 175 -1.14 11.18 -19.85
CA ARG A 175 -0.20 10.05 -19.94
C ARG A 175 1.26 10.48 -20.10
N LEU A 176 1.53 11.51 -20.90
CA LEU A 176 2.88 12.06 -21.03
C LEU A 176 3.38 12.67 -19.71
N GLN A 177 2.54 13.43 -19.02
CA GLN A 177 2.88 14.02 -17.72
C GLN A 177 3.10 12.93 -16.66
N ALA A 178 2.24 11.92 -16.63
CA ALA A 178 2.37 10.77 -15.75
C ALA A 178 3.69 10.03 -15.98
N ALA A 179 4.03 9.71 -17.23
CA ALA A 179 5.30 9.07 -17.57
C ALA A 179 6.51 9.90 -17.07
N ALA A 180 6.49 11.21 -17.32
CA ALA A 180 7.56 12.11 -16.89
C ALA A 180 7.72 12.18 -15.35
N LEU A 181 6.61 12.19 -14.61
CA LEU A 181 6.63 12.17 -13.15
C LEU A 181 7.21 10.84 -12.62
N LEU A 182 6.78 9.72 -13.19
CA LEU A 182 7.22 8.38 -12.80
C LEU A 182 8.70 8.11 -13.13
N ALA A 183 9.28 8.82 -14.10
CA ALA A 183 10.68 8.67 -14.49
C ALA A 183 11.67 8.91 -13.33
N ASN A 184 11.26 9.65 -12.29
CA ASN A 184 12.09 9.92 -11.11
C ASN A 184 11.84 8.94 -9.96
N SER A 185 10.93 7.98 -10.12
CA SER A 185 10.60 7.02 -9.08
C SER A 185 11.74 6.04 -8.83
N GLY A 186 12.06 5.82 -7.56
CA GLY A 186 12.92 4.73 -7.10
C GLY A 186 12.15 3.47 -6.72
N ASP A 187 10.88 3.38 -7.12
CA ASP A 187 9.98 2.29 -6.74
C ASP A 187 9.98 1.16 -7.77
N PRO A 188 10.23 -0.11 -7.37
CA PRO A 188 10.12 -1.25 -8.27
C PRO A 188 8.74 -1.39 -8.91
N SER A 189 7.66 -1.03 -8.21
CA SER A 189 6.29 -1.08 -8.75
C SER A 189 6.09 -0.16 -9.95
N THR A 190 6.82 0.97 -10.01
CA THR A 190 6.75 1.90 -11.15
C THR A 190 7.24 1.24 -12.44
N LYS A 191 8.25 0.37 -12.37
CA LYS A 191 8.74 -0.40 -13.52
C LYS A 191 7.61 -1.25 -14.11
N THR A 192 6.86 -1.95 -13.26
CA THR A 192 5.76 -2.83 -13.67
C THR A 192 4.68 -2.05 -14.42
N VAL A 193 4.20 -0.94 -13.85
CA VAL A 193 3.12 -0.14 -14.46
C VAL A 193 3.57 0.50 -15.79
N LEU A 194 4.82 0.96 -15.89
CA LEU A 194 5.38 1.49 -17.14
C LEU A 194 5.43 0.42 -18.23
N LEU A 195 5.86 -0.80 -17.90
CA LEU A 195 5.92 -1.93 -18.83
C LEU A 195 4.51 -2.34 -19.31
N GLU A 196 3.57 -2.48 -18.39
CA GLU A 196 2.18 -2.83 -18.70
C GLU A 196 1.54 -1.77 -19.62
N ARG A 197 1.74 -0.48 -19.31
CA ARG A 197 1.20 0.59 -20.14
C ARG A 197 1.85 0.63 -21.52
N LEU A 198 3.16 0.46 -21.59
CA LEU A 198 3.92 0.47 -22.85
C LEU A 198 3.46 -0.64 -23.80
N ALA A 199 3.15 -1.83 -23.28
CA ALA A 199 2.65 -2.96 -24.06
C ALA A 199 1.30 -2.66 -24.74
N GLN A 200 0.48 -1.80 -24.13
CA GLN A 200 -0.88 -1.48 -24.58
C GLN A 200 -1.00 -0.05 -25.15
N GLU A 201 0.11 0.64 -25.36
CA GLU A 201 0.10 2.03 -25.82
C GLU A 201 -0.15 2.10 -27.33
N PRO A 202 -1.17 2.83 -27.82
CA PRO A 202 -1.30 3.11 -29.25
C PRO A 202 -0.45 4.29 -29.74
N ASP A 203 -0.25 5.33 -28.92
CA ASP A 203 0.37 6.59 -29.35
C ASP A 203 1.90 6.51 -29.37
N ALA A 204 2.51 6.89 -30.50
CA ALA A 204 3.95 6.78 -30.71
C ALA A 204 4.77 7.71 -29.78
N ASP A 205 4.29 8.93 -29.53
CA ASP A 205 5.01 9.87 -28.66
C ASP A 205 4.98 9.40 -27.21
N VAL A 206 3.83 8.87 -26.78
CA VAL A 206 3.69 8.30 -25.44
C VAL A 206 4.56 7.06 -25.27
N LYS A 207 4.68 6.19 -26.29
CA LYS A 207 5.65 5.07 -26.24
C LYS A 207 7.08 5.52 -26.01
N VAL A 208 7.51 6.56 -26.73
CA VAL A 208 8.86 7.11 -26.57
C VAL A 208 9.06 7.65 -25.16
N ALA A 209 8.10 8.40 -24.63
CA ALA A 209 8.15 8.95 -23.28
C ALA A 209 8.16 7.84 -22.20
N LEU A 210 7.32 6.81 -22.34
CA LEU A 210 7.28 5.65 -21.45
C LEU A 210 8.59 4.88 -21.46
N ALA A 211 9.14 4.59 -22.64
CA ALA A 211 10.42 3.88 -22.78
C ALA A 211 11.60 4.69 -22.20
N ALA A 212 11.60 6.01 -22.36
CA ALA A 212 12.60 6.88 -21.74
C ALA A 212 12.48 6.87 -20.21
N SER A 213 11.26 6.96 -19.69
CA SER A 213 10.96 6.93 -18.25
C SER A 213 11.36 5.59 -17.63
N LEU A 214 11.04 4.49 -18.31
CA LEU A 214 11.40 3.13 -17.91
C LEU A 214 12.92 2.97 -17.77
N ARG A 215 13.70 3.39 -18.77
CA ARG A 215 15.18 3.32 -18.71
C ARG A 215 15.75 4.10 -17.52
N LYS A 216 15.15 5.24 -17.17
CA LYS A 216 15.58 6.05 -16.02
C LYS A 216 15.28 5.33 -14.70
N VAL A 217 14.09 4.78 -14.55
CA VAL A 217 13.71 3.96 -13.39
C VAL A 217 14.63 2.75 -13.26
N GLU A 218 14.89 2.02 -14.34
CA GLU A 218 15.81 0.88 -14.34
C GLU A 218 17.23 1.28 -13.94
N ALA A 219 17.74 2.42 -14.40
CA ALA A 219 19.06 2.91 -14.00
C ALA A 219 19.11 3.24 -12.50
N THR A 220 18.08 3.89 -11.94
CA THR A 220 17.98 4.19 -10.51
C THR A 220 17.94 2.90 -9.67
N LEU A 221 17.13 1.92 -10.07
CA LEU A 221 17.02 0.64 -9.36
C LEU A 221 18.34 -0.16 -9.43
N ALA A 222 18.96 -0.23 -10.61
CA ALA A 222 20.22 -0.96 -10.81
C ALA A 222 21.37 -0.39 -9.99
N TRP A 223 21.39 0.92 -9.72
CA TRP A 223 22.39 1.52 -8.83
C TRP A 223 22.26 1.00 -7.39
N GLY A 224 21.03 0.90 -6.87
CA GLY A 224 20.75 0.34 -5.55
C GLY A 224 21.18 -1.12 -5.44
N GLU A 225 20.85 -1.93 -6.44
CA GLU A 225 21.24 -3.34 -6.51
C GLU A 225 22.76 -3.53 -6.54
N ARG A 226 23.48 -2.70 -7.30
CA ARG A 226 24.95 -2.72 -7.37
C ARG A 226 25.60 -2.39 -6.03
N LEU A 227 25.09 -1.40 -5.31
CA LEU A 227 25.58 -1.05 -3.97
C LEU A 227 25.32 -2.19 -2.98
N ALA A 228 24.12 -2.78 -3.00
CA ALA A 228 23.79 -3.93 -2.16
C ALA A 228 24.69 -5.14 -2.45
N ALA A 229 24.97 -5.41 -3.73
CA ALA A 229 25.87 -6.49 -4.15
C ALA A 229 27.32 -6.24 -3.71
N ALA A 230 27.82 -5.01 -3.85
CA ALA A 230 29.16 -4.64 -3.39
C ALA A 230 29.30 -4.81 -1.87
N PHE A 231 28.33 -4.34 -1.09
CA PHE A 231 28.32 -4.52 0.36
C PHE A 231 28.27 -6.00 0.76
N SER A 232 27.42 -6.78 0.10
CA SER A 232 27.33 -8.23 0.32
C SER A 232 28.64 -8.94 -0.01
N GLY A 233 29.31 -8.55 -1.10
CA GLY A 233 30.62 -9.07 -1.47
C GLY A 233 31.70 -8.74 -0.44
N ILE A 234 31.73 -7.51 0.08
CA ILE A 234 32.65 -7.11 1.14
C ILE A 234 32.36 -7.87 2.44
N SER A 235 31.09 -8.01 2.81
CA SER A 235 30.66 -8.75 4.00
C SER A 235 31.08 -10.21 3.93
N LEU A 236 30.74 -10.90 2.83
CA LEU A 236 31.11 -12.29 2.59
C LEU A 236 32.63 -12.46 2.54
N GLY A 237 33.34 -11.58 1.85
CA GLY A 237 34.80 -11.59 1.78
C GLY A 237 35.46 -11.43 3.14
N SER A 238 34.91 -10.59 4.02
CA SER A 238 35.41 -10.40 5.38
C SER A 238 35.22 -11.64 6.24
N ILE A 239 34.07 -12.32 6.12
CA ILE A 239 33.82 -13.60 6.79
C ILE A 239 34.82 -14.65 6.30
N LEU A 240 35.03 -14.76 4.99
CA LEU A 240 35.98 -15.72 4.40
C LEU A 240 37.43 -15.43 4.84
N LEU A 241 37.83 -14.15 4.94
CA LEU A 241 39.13 -13.77 5.47
C LEU A 241 39.30 -14.16 6.95
N LEU A 242 38.29 -13.95 7.78
CA LEU A 242 38.32 -14.36 9.19
C LEU A 242 38.43 -15.89 9.32
N VAL A 243 37.68 -16.64 8.52
CA VAL A 243 37.76 -18.11 8.48
C VAL A 243 39.15 -18.56 8.03
N ALA A 244 39.67 -17.98 6.94
CA ALA A 244 40.99 -18.30 6.42
C ALA A 244 42.10 -18.00 7.43
N LEU A 245 42.02 -16.86 8.13
CA LEU A 245 42.96 -16.51 9.20
C LEU A 245 42.87 -17.50 10.37
N GLY A 246 41.66 -17.88 10.79
CA GLY A 246 41.45 -18.89 11.83
C GLY A 246 42.08 -20.23 11.48
N LEU A 247 41.87 -20.71 10.24
CA LEU A 247 42.49 -21.94 9.74
C LEU A 247 44.01 -21.81 9.63
N ALA A 248 44.52 -20.67 9.16
CA ALA A 248 45.96 -20.42 9.07
C ALA A 248 46.63 -20.48 10.45
N ILE A 249 45.98 -19.96 11.50
CA ILE A 249 46.48 -20.04 12.87
C ILE A 249 46.48 -21.49 13.37
N THR A 250 45.39 -22.23 13.21
CA THR A 250 45.31 -23.62 13.71
C THR A 250 46.29 -24.54 12.99
N TYR A 251 46.37 -24.50 11.66
CA TYR A 251 47.33 -25.31 10.89
C TYR A 251 48.77 -24.83 11.02
N GLY A 252 48.98 -23.52 11.20
CA GLY A 252 50.30 -22.94 11.43
C GLY A 252 50.90 -23.41 12.76
N LEU A 253 50.11 -23.40 13.83
CA LEU A 253 50.54 -23.88 15.15
C LEU A 253 50.79 -25.40 15.19
N MET A 254 50.05 -26.18 14.40
CA MET A 254 50.29 -27.62 14.25
C MET A 254 51.53 -27.95 13.39
N GLY A 255 52.21 -26.96 12.82
CA GLY A 255 53.41 -27.15 11.98
C GLY A 255 53.13 -27.70 10.58
N VAL A 256 51.86 -27.87 10.20
CA VAL A 256 51.45 -28.43 8.89
C VAL A 256 51.80 -27.47 7.74
N ILE A 257 51.81 -26.16 7.99
CA ILE A 257 52.15 -25.13 6.97
C ILE A 257 53.65 -25.16 6.62
N ASN A 258 54.52 -25.57 7.54
CA ASN A 258 55.96 -25.65 7.30
C ASN A 258 56.38 -26.88 6.45
N MET A 259 55.48 -27.83 6.17
CA MET A 259 55.80 -29.02 5.35
C MET A 259 55.62 -28.82 3.84
N ALA A 260 55.12 -27.67 3.38
CA ALA A 260 54.86 -27.42 1.96
C ALA A 260 56.03 -26.76 1.20
N HIS A 261 57.05 -26.19 1.88
CA HIS A 261 58.08 -25.37 1.23
C HIS A 261 59.54 -25.83 1.42
N GLY A 262 59.81 -26.98 2.02
CA GLY A 262 61.19 -27.49 2.03
C GLY A 262 61.39 -28.75 2.84
N GLU A 263 61.89 -29.77 2.14
CA GLU A 263 62.40 -31.07 2.59
C GLU A 263 61.36 -32.19 2.82
N LEU A 264 61.44 -33.33 2.12
CA LEU A 264 62.44 -34.35 2.46
C LEU A 264 62.43 -34.71 3.98
N MET A 265 61.26 -34.96 4.57
CA MET A 265 61.16 -35.94 5.66
C MET A 265 60.54 -37.25 5.16
N MET A 266 61.09 -37.75 4.05
CA MET A 266 61.16 -39.18 3.80
C MET A 266 62.34 -39.73 4.62
N ILE A 267 62.10 -39.88 5.92
CA ILE A 267 62.69 -40.96 6.70
C ILE A 267 61.76 -42.15 6.37
N GLY A 268 62.13 -43.16 5.58
CA GLY A 268 63.48 -43.61 5.28
C GLY A 268 64.06 -44.30 6.50
#